data_AF-A0AA85FGV2-F1
#
_entry.id   AF-A0AA85FGV2-F1
#
_cell.length_a   1.000
_cell.length_b   1.000
_cell.length_c   1.000
_cell.angle_alpha   90.00
_cell.angle_beta   90.00
_cell.angle_gamma   90.00
#
_symmetry.space_group_name_H-M   'P 1'
#
loop_
_entity.id
_entity.type
_entity.pdbx_description
1 polymer ?
#
loop_
_entity_poly.entity_id
_entity_poly.type
_entity_poly.pdbx_seq_one_letter_code
_entity_poly.pdbx_strand_id
1 'polypeptide(L)'
;MNKTDYIDKALEHLSTGHNKKIDRKTPQTIKNKVKSETSLLLKDLKPVTGVLLWFDLYSKSCNTARFYGLPKIHKPDIPLRPIVNFTNTPGCALSKYLSSILMPLQINLHNMITDS
;
A
#
# COMPACT_ATOMS: atom_id res chain seq x y z
N MET A 1 -11.79 16.67 -17.61
CA MET A 1 -12.28 15.32 -17.27
C MET A 1 -13.49 15.46 -16.38
N ASN A 2 -14.66 15.03 -16.86
CA ASN A 2 -15.87 14.99 -16.05
C ASN A 2 -15.88 13.70 -15.19
N LYS A 3 -16.92 13.53 -14.35
CA LYS A 3 -17.03 12.36 -13.45
C LYS A 3 -17.15 11.04 -14.21
N THR A 4 -17.87 11.01 -15.33
CA THR A 4 -18.08 9.82 -16.15
C THR A 4 -16.76 9.39 -16.80
N ASP A 5 -16.07 10.33 -17.44
CA ASP A 5 -14.74 10.09 -18.04
C ASP A 5 -13.77 9.50 -17.01
N TYR A 6 -13.78 10.03 -15.77
CA TYR A 6 -12.93 9.53 -14.69
C TYR A 6 -13.25 8.08 -14.35
N ILE A 7 -14.53 7.74 -14.20
CA ILE A 7 -14.97 6.39 -13.83
C ILE A 7 -14.58 5.40 -14.93
N ASP A 8 -14.82 5.75 -16.19
CA ASP A 8 -14.54 4.87 -17.33
C ASP A 8 -13.04 4.61 -17.44
N LYS A 9 -12.20 5.65 -17.35
CA LYS A 9 -10.74 5.51 -17.35
C LYS A 9 -10.22 4.74 -16.13
N ALA A 10 -10.79 4.96 -14.96
CA ALA A 10 -10.43 4.22 -13.75
C ALA A 10 -10.75 2.72 -13.89
N LEU A 11 -11.89 2.38 -14.50
CA LEU A 11 -12.29 0.99 -14.76
C LEU A 11 -11.43 0.34 -15.85
N GLU A 12 -11.08 1.08 -16.91
CA GLU A 12 -10.14 0.65 -17.96
C GLU A 12 -8.78 0.27 -17.35
N HIS A 13 -8.25 1.08 -16.42
CA HIS A 13 -7.01 0.73 -15.71
C HIS A 13 -7.14 -0.51 -14.82
N LEU A 14 -8.33 -0.78 -14.26
CA LEU A 14 -8.58 -1.95 -13.42
C LEU A 14 -8.85 -3.23 -14.24
N SER A 15 -9.22 -3.10 -15.52
CA SER A 15 -9.39 -4.24 -16.42
C SER A 15 -8.09 -4.63 -17.14
N THR A 16 -7.25 -3.64 -17.45
CA THR A 16 -5.98 -3.83 -18.18
C THR A 16 -4.75 -3.98 -17.28
N GLY A 17 -4.83 -3.51 -16.03
CA GLY A 17 -3.70 -3.50 -15.10
C GLY A 17 -3.60 -4.74 -14.22
N HIS A 18 -2.54 -4.79 -13.40
CA HIS A 18 -2.30 -5.82 -12.38
C HIS A 18 -3.28 -5.75 -11.19
N ASN A 19 -4.03 -4.65 -11.05
CA ASN A 19 -4.93 -4.42 -9.93
C ASN A 19 -6.37 -4.76 -10.33
N LYS A 20 -7.06 -5.60 -9.55
CA LYS A 20 -8.44 -5.99 -9.83
C LYS A 20 -9.42 -5.27 -8.90
N LYS A 21 -10.59 -4.92 -9.44
CA LYS A 21 -11.70 -4.43 -8.62
C LYS A 21 -12.21 -5.55 -7.72
N ILE A 22 -12.36 -5.24 -6.44
CA ILE A 22 -12.90 -6.16 -5.43
C ILE A 22 -14.41 -5.93 -5.33
N ASP A 23 -15.21 -7.02 -5.33
CA ASP A 23 -16.65 -6.94 -5.09
C ASP A 23 -16.96 -6.49 -3.65
N ARG A 24 -18.11 -5.82 -3.42
CA ARG A 24 -18.48 -5.15 -2.16
C ARG A 24 -18.61 -6.06 -0.94
N LYS A 25 -18.89 -7.36 -1.11
CA LYS A 25 -18.95 -8.32 0.03
C LYS A 25 -17.55 -8.79 0.47
N THR A 26 -16.59 -8.74 -0.45
CA THR A 26 -15.22 -9.22 -0.30
C THR A 26 -14.23 -8.27 0.43
N PRO A 27 -14.41 -6.93 0.58
CA PRO A 27 -13.37 -6.06 1.14
C PRO A 27 -13.20 -6.30 2.63
N GLN A 28 -14.28 -6.60 3.35
CA GLN A 28 -14.20 -6.95 4.77
C GLN A 28 -13.48 -8.28 4.96
N THR A 29 -13.74 -9.28 4.11
CA THR A 29 -13.05 -10.57 4.13
C THR A 29 -11.57 -10.42 3.85
N ILE A 30 -11.20 -9.65 2.81
CA ILE A 30 -9.79 -9.37 2.49
C ILE A 30 -9.13 -8.60 3.63
N LYS A 31 -9.80 -7.57 4.16
CA LYS A 31 -9.30 -6.80 5.30
C LYS A 31 -9.03 -7.72 6.49
N ASN A 32 -9.98 -8.57 6.85
CA ASN A 32 -9.86 -9.50 7.96
C ASN A 32 -8.74 -10.51 7.73
N LYS A 33 -8.61 -11.04 6.50
CA LYS A 33 -7.54 -11.96 6.11
C LYS A 33 -6.16 -11.31 6.23
N VAL A 34 -5.97 -10.13 5.64
CA VAL A 34 -4.69 -9.39 5.72
C VAL A 34 -4.40 -9.00 7.18
N LYS A 35 -5.42 -8.62 7.95
CA LYS A 35 -5.27 -8.35 9.39
C LYS A 35 -4.84 -9.59 10.15
N SER A 36 -5.43 -10.76 9.89
CA SER A 36 -5.04 -12.01 10.55
C SER A 36 -3.62 -12.40 10.19
N GLU A 37 -3.23 -12.33 8.92
CA GLU A 37 -1.86 -12.64 8.48
C GLU A 37 -0.84 -11.70 9.12
N THR A 38 -1.13 -10.39 9.13
CA THR A 38 -0.26 -9.40 9.80
C THR A 38 -0.16 -9.67 11.30
N SER A 39 -1.26 -10.09 11.95
CA SER A 39 -1.27 -10.41 13.37
C SER A 39 -0.43 -11.65 13.71
N LEU A 40 -0.42 -12.65 12.81
CA LEU A 40 0.44 -13.83 12.95
C LEU A 40 1.92 -13.44 12.88
N LEU A 41 2.31 -12.67 11.85
CA LEU A 41 3.68 -12.17 11.73
C LEU A 41 4.11 -11.36 12.96
N LEU A 42 3.25 -10.47 13.45
CA LEU A 42 3.56 -9.70 14.65
C LEU A 42 3.68 -10.56 15.91
N LYS A 43 2.92 -11.66 16.01
CA LYS A 43 3.05 -12.61 17.12
C LYS A 43 4.44 -13.25 17.14
N ASP A 44 4.94 -13.64 15.97
CA ASP A 44 6.26 -14.26 15.81
C ASP A 44 7.39 -13.24 16.03
N LEU A 45 7.17 -11.97 15.68
CA LEU A 45 8.13 -10.89 15.89
C LEU A 45 8.14 -10.33 17.31
N LYS A 46 7.07 -10.55 18.09
CA LYS A 46 6.93 -10.02 19.46
C LYS A 46 8.13 -10.27 20.38
N PRO A 47 8.79 -11.44 20.38
CA PRO A 47 9.98 -11.68 21.19
C PRO A 47 11.16 -10.77 20.83
N VAL A 48 11.27 -10.37 19.56
CA VAL A 48 12.36 -9.54 19.04
C VAL A 48 12.03 -8.06 19.17
N THR A 49 10.80 -7.66 18.87
CA THR A 49 10.38 -6.25 18.92
C THR A 49 10.07 -5.76 20.33
N GLY A 50 9.75 -6.67 21.25
CA GLY A 50 9.22 -6.32 22.57
C GLY A 50 7.75 -5.89 22.52
N VAL A 51 7.14 -5.75 23.70
CA VAL A 51 5.70 -5.52 23.85
C VAL A 51 5.25 -4.14 23.38
N LEU A 52 6.02 -3.10 23.69
CA LEU A 52 5.65 -1.71 23.36
C LEU A 52 5.61 -1.51 21.83
N LEU A 53 6.69 -1.86 21.15
CA LEU A 53 6.76 -1.76 19.70
C LEU A 53 5.74 -2.69 19.03
N TRP A 54 5.52 -3.90 19.55
CA TRP A 54 4.45 -4.76 19.05
C TRP A 54 3.07 -4.09 19.08
N PHE A 55 2.74 -3.36 20.14
CA PHE A 55 1.49 -2.60 20.24
C PHE A 55 1.41 -1.47 19.21
N ASP A 56 2.52 -0.79 18.94
CA ASP A 56 2.58 0.29 17.93
C ASP A 56 2.46 -0.24 16.50
N LEU A 57 3.00 -1.43 16.24
CA LEU A 57 2.90 -2.08 14.93
C LEU A 57 1.53 -2.73 14.70
N TYR A 58 0.82 -3.08 15.77
CA TYR A 58 -0.50 -3.71 15.67
C TYR A 58 -1.60 -2.71 15.30
N SER A 59 -2.13 -2.85 14.09
CA SER A 59 -3.24 -2.02 13.61
C SER A 59 -4.58 -2.43 14.24
N LYS A 60 -4.98 -1.74 15.33
CA LYS A 60 -6.29 -1.96 16.00
C LYS A 60 -7.46 -1.74 15.03
N SER A 61 -7.49 -0.58 14.37
CA SER A 61 -8.41 -0.24 13.30
C SER A 61 -7.64 -0.08 11.99
N CYS A 62 -8.21 -0.57 10.89
CA CYS A 62 -7.57 -0.54 9.58
C CYS A 62 -8.64 -0.52 8.48
N ASN A 63 -8.20 -0.13 7.28
CA ASN A 63 -8.98 -0.06 6.06
C ASN A 63 -8.38 -0.99 5.00
N THR A 64 -9.14 -1.28 3.94
CA THR A 64 -8.58 -1.86 2.72
C THR A 64 -7.82 -0.79 1.93
N ALA A 65 -6.89 -1.24 1.07
CA ALA A 65 -6.23 -0.35 0.14
C ALA A 65 -7.25 0.34 -0.77
N ARG A 66 -7.01 1.61 -1.08
CA ARG A 66 -7.91 2.43 -1.92
C ARG A 66 -7.27 2.70 -3.26
N PHE A 67 -7.99 2.41 -4.33
CA PHE A 67 -7.59 2.80 -5.68
C PHE A 67 -8.21 4.13 -6.05
N TYR A 68 -7.42 5.04 -6.61
CA TYR A 68 -7.89 6.26 -7.24
C TYR A 68 -6.92 6.74 -8.31
N GLY A 69 -7.40 7.63 -9.16
CA GLY A 69 -6.62 8.21 -10.23
C GLY A 69 -6.30 9.67 -10.02
N LEU A 70 -5.06 10.10 -10.30
CA LEU A 70 -4.76 11.51 -10.45
C LEU A 70 -4.82 11.92 -11.93
N PRO A 71 -5.58 12.97 -12.31
CA PRO A 71 -5.59 13.46 -13.68
C PRO A 71 -4.20 13.92 -14.13
N LYS A 72 -3.73 13.46 -15.29
CA LYS A 72 -2.52 14.00 -15.93
C LYS A 72 -2.91 15.11 -16.90
N ILE A 73 -3.08 16.33 -16.38
CA ILE A 73 -3.55 17.50 -17.16
C ILE A 73 -2.66 17.91 -18.34
N HIS A 74 -1.40 17.44 -18.37
CA HIS A 74 -0.41 17.77 -19.41
C HIS A 74 -0.35 16.77 -20.56
N LYS A 75 -1.24 15.78 -20.60
CA LYS A 75 -1.26 14.73 -21.63
C LYS A 75 -2.56 14.85 -22.44
N PRO A 76 -2.48 14.86 -23.79
CA PRO A 76 -3.61 15.21 -24.66
C PRO A 76 -4.80 14.25 -24.51
N ASP A 77 -4.57 12.96 -24.26
CA ASP A 77 -5.62 11.92 -24.15
C ASP A 77 -6.14 11.69 -22.71
N ILE A 78 -5.89 12.65 -21.80
CA ILE A 78 -6.23 12.62 -20.35
C ILE A 78 -5.93 11.26 -19.67
N PRO A 79 -4.65 10.84 -19.58
CA PRO A 79 -4.29 9.65 -18.85
C PRO A 79 -4.49 9.84 -17.36
N LEU A 80 -5.09 8.85 -16.74
CA LEU A 80 -5.19 8.76 -15.30
C LEU A 80 -3.86 8.20 -14.77
N ARG A 81 -3.29 8.77 -13.70
CA ARG A 81 -2.22 8.09 -12.94
C ARG A 81 -2.88 7.18 -11.91
N PRO A 82 -2.92 5.86 -12.10
CA PRO A 82 -3.46 4.96 -11.09
C PRO A 82 -2.59 5.02 -9.83
N ILE A 83 -3.22 5.16 -8.67
CA ILE A 83 -2.59 5.10 -7.36
C ILE A 83 -3.35 4.10 -6.50
N VAL A 84 -2.62 3.19 -5.86
CA VAL A 84 -3.12 2.34 -4.79
C VAL A 84 -2.58 2.86 -3.48
N ASN A 85 -3.47 3.38 -2.64
CA ASN A 85 -3.13 3.93 -1.34
C ASN A 85 -3.29 2.86 -0.26
N PHE A 86 -2.18 2.49 0.36
CA PHE A 86 -2.10 1.54 1.47
C PHE A 86 -2.12 2.21 2.86
N THR A 87 -2.43 3.50 2.94
CA THR A 87 -2.53 4.22 4.21
C THR A 87 -3.60 3.60 5.10
N ASN A 88 -3.27 3.40 6.38
CA ASN A 88 -4.14 2.78 7.38
C ASN A 88 -4.57 1.34 7.03
N THR A 89 -3.81 0.62 6.21
CA THR A 89 -4.00 -0.83 6.00
C THR A 89 -3.28 -1.63 7.10
N PRO A 90 -3.65 -2.90 7.36
CA PRO A 90 -3.11 -3.66 8.49
C PRO A 90 -1.57 -3.72 8.56
N GLY A 91 -0.90 -3.79 7.41
CA GLY A 91 0.57 -3.86 7.32
C GLY A 91 1.29 -2.52 7.20
N CYS A 92 0.58 -1.39 7.24
CA CYS A 92 1.17 -0.06 6.99
C CYS A 92 2.23 0.32 8.03
N ALA A 93 1.94 0.12 9.32
CA ALA A 93 2.88 0.41 10.40
C ALA A 93 4.13 -0.48 10.34
N LEU A 94 3.93 -1.78 10.10
CA LEU A 94 5.01 -2.74 9.91
C LEU A 94 5.92 -2.36 8.73
N SER A 95 5.34 -1.97 7.59
CA SER A 95 6.11 -1.53 6.41
C SER A 95 6.94 -0.27 6.70
N LYS A 96 6.38 0.71 7.41
CA LYS A 96 7.12 1.93 7.82
C LYS A 96 8.27 1.61 8.75
N TYR A 97 8.04 0.71 9.71
CA TYR A 97 9.08 0.26 10.64
C TYR A 97 10.22 -0.45 9.90
N LEU A 98 9.91 -1.39 9.01
CA LEU A 98 10.91 -2.05 8.17
C LEU A 98 11.69 -1.04 7.32
N SER A 99 11.00 -0.09 6.70
CA SER A 99 11.66 0.98 5.94
C SER A 99 12.65 1.77 6.79
N SER A 100 12.29 2.11 8.04
CA SER A 100 13.19 2.84 8.95
C SER A 100 14.45 2.06 9.32
N ILE A 101 14.35 0.73 9.45
CA ILE A 101 15.50 -0.14 9.74
C ILE A 101 16.39 -0.31 8.51
N LEU A 102 15.80 -0.38 7.32
CA LEU A 102 16.53 -0.60 6.07
C LEU A 102 17.12 0.69 5.48
N MET A 103 16.59 1.85 5.85
CA MET A 103 17.02 3.16 5.33
C MET A 103 18.54 3.41 5.45
N PRO A 104 19.22 3.10 6.59
CA PRO A 104 20.68 3.22 6.68
C PRO A 104 21.44 2.32 5.69
N LEU A 105 20.92 1.13 5.39
CA LEU A 105 21.54 0.20 4.43
C LEU A 105 21.42 0.71 2.99
N GLN A 106 20.36 1.46 2.69
CA GLN A 106 20.12 2.03 1.37
C GLN A 106 21.08 3.17 1.05
N ILE A 107 21.50 3.97 2.05
CA ILE A 107 22.50 5.04 1.88
C ILE A 107 23.87 4.45 1.48
N ASN A 108 24.24 3.30 2.07
CA ASN A 108 25.49 2.63 1.73
C ASN A 108 25.52 2.08 0.29
N LEU A 109 24.36 1.69 -0.25
CA LEU A 109 24.24 1.22 -1.64
C LEU A 109 24.32 2.38 -2.66
N HIS A 110 23.78 3.56 -2.34
CA HIS A 110 23.83 4.71 -3.24
C HIS A 110 25.26 5.29 -3.38
N ASN A 111 26.09 5.13 -2.34
CA ASN A 111 27.50 5.53 -2.36
C ASN A 111 28.42 4.58 -3.16
N MET A 112 27.90 3.47 -3.70
CA MET A 112 28.67 2.55 -4.56
C MET A 112 28.45 2.77 -6.07
N ILE A 113 27.66 3.77 -6.47
CA ILE A 113 27.64 4.25 -7.85
C ILE A 113 28.71 5.34 -7.96
N THR A 114 29.96 4.92 -8.10
CA THR A 114 31.00 5.81 -8.63
C THR A 114 30.80 5.84 -10.14
N ASP A 115 30.30 6.96 -10.67
CA ASP A 115 30.34 7.24 -12.10
C ASP A 115 31.78 7.00 -12.61
N SER A 116 31.91 6.07 -13.54
CA SER A 116 33.15 5.78 -14.29
C SER A 116 32.98 6.26 -15.72
#